data_AF-A0A2D8U7X8-F1
#
_entry.id   AF-A0A2D8U7X8-F1
#
_cell.length_a   1.000
_cell.length_b   1.000
_cell.length_c   1.000
_cell.angle_alpha   90.00
_cell.angle_beta   90.00
_cell.angle_gamma   90.00
#
_symmetry.space_group_name_H-M   'P 1'
#
loop_
_entity.id
_entity.type
_entity.pdbx_description
1 polymer ?
#
loop_
_entity_poly.entity_id
_entity_poly.type
_entity_poly.pdbx_seq_one_letter_code
_entity_poly.pdbx_strand_id
1 'polypeptide(L)'
;MSEKRPSLAKSNERKDSVQKGDVTEQVVDMVSSGQILNTAVKIKEYFSVFENGEVACELLRPRLQTESVSNGRGRSLVRNFTFRKFGERPRAVLFVSWPTALSGGSFEPTDRLLSSGEPIQLSYFAQGPGGGRQIYFLAKAYFLRRSFYIQQNPSDPTKPWVGSREEAKKSLSNDIYVQGEDIAEIRVDTLTCMPNGPAFITNDIINKYCWDSKLFCIPGGGGWSQRSNQGDYFKS
;
A
#
# COMPACT_ATOMS: atom_id res chain seq x y z
N MET A 1 11.23 -63.50 -62.17
CA MET A 1 9.92 -63.05 -62.68
C MET A 1 9.61 -61.73 -61.98
N SER A 2 9.71 -60.61 -62.71
CA SER A 2 8.55 -59.81 -63.18
C SER A 2 7.99 -58.92 -62.05
N GLU A 3 7.81 -57.60 -62.13
CA GLU A 3 7.94 -56.58 -63.18
C GLU A 3 7.76 -55.19 -62.51
N LYS A 4 8.33 -54.14 -63.12
CA LYS A 4 7.81 -52.75 -63.29
C LYS A 4 7.45 -51.85 -62.08
N ARG A 5 8.25 -50.75 -61.95
CA ARG A 5 7.83 -49.37 -61.54
C ARG A 5 6.93 -48.74 -62.65
N PRO A 6 6.30 -47.54 -62.57
CA PRO A 6 6.56 -46.34 -61.73
C PRO A 6 5.30 -45.53 -61.28
N SER A 7 5.41 -44.44 -60.52
CA SER A 7 5.22 -43.05 -61.02
C SER A 7 5.29 -42.07 -59.81
N LEU A 8 6.16 -41.05 -59.82
CA LEU A 8 5.90 -39.62 -60.12
C LEU A 8 4.83 -38.99 -59.18
N ALA A 9 5.02 -37.87 -58.49
CA ALA A 9 5.96 -36.76 -58.68
C ALA A 9 5.98 -35.83 -57.45
N LYS A 10 7.13 -35.12 -57.28
CA LYS A 10 7.34 -33.70 -56.90
C LYS A 10 6.52 -33.15 -55.71
N SER A 11 7.05 -32.44 -54.72
CA SER A 11 8.18 -31.50 -54.58
C SER A 11 8.22 -31.20 -53.05
N ASN A 12 9.16 -30.57 -52.38
CA ASN A 12 10.03 -29.44 -52.69
C ASN A 12 11.02 -29.37 -51.50
N GLU A 13 12.30 -29.15 -51.77
CA GLU A 13 13.27 -28.77 -50.76
C GLU A 13 12.85 -27.46 -50.09
N ARG A 14 12.78 -27.42 -48.75
CA ARG A 14 12.98 -26.18 -47.99
C ARG A 14 13.76 -26.46 -46.70
N LYS A 15 14.93 -25.83 -46.68
CA LYS A 15 15.90 -25.67 -45.60
C LYS A 15 15.26 -25.52 -44.21
N ASP A 16 15.73 -26.33 -43.27
CA ASP A 16 15.50 -26.16 -41.83
C ASP A 16 16.16 -24.87 -41.34
N SER A 17 15.34 -23.81 -41.22
CA SER A 17 15.67 -22.64 -40.41
C SER A 17 15.12 -22.86 -39.01
N VAL A 18 16.02 -23.02 -38.05
CA VAL A 18 15.75 -23.05 -36.60
C VAL A 18 15.00 -21.78 -36.21
N GLN A 19 13.70 -21.89 -35.97
CA GLN A 19 12.91 -20.84 -35.34
C GLN A 19 13.21 -20.85 -33.84
N LYS A 20 13.94 -19.83 -33.38
CA LYS A 20 13.90 -19.35 -32.00
C LYS A 20 12.46 -18.96 -31.68
N GLY A 21 11.74 -19.85 -31.00
CA GLY A 21 10.52 -19.48 -30.30
C GLY A 21 10.92 -18.66 -29.08
N ASP A 22 10.46 -17.40 -29.05
CA ASP A 22 10.48 -16.56 -27.86
C ASP A 22 9.86 -17.34 -26.70
N VAL A 23 10.71 -17.73 -25.75
CA VAL A 23 10.26 -18.06 -24.40
C VAL A 23 9.85 -16.71 -23.81
N THR A 24 8.57 -16.37 -23.93
CA THR A 24 7.95 -15.39 -23.04
C THR A 24 8.12 -15.97 -21.65
N GLU A 25 9.13 -15.46 -20.95
CA GLU A 25 9.39 -15.72 -19.54
C GLU A 25 8.12 -15.25 -18.80
N GLN A 26 7.21 -16.20 -18.55
CA GLN A 26 6.11 -15.96 -17.63
C GLN A 26 6.74 -15.69 -16.28
N VAL A 27 6.83 -14.41 -15.93
CA VAL A 27 7.17 -13.97 -14.58
C VAL A 27 6.05 -14.48 -13.69
N VAL A 28 6.24 -15.68 -13.14
CA VAL A 28 5.32 -16.27 -12.18
C VAL A 28 5.38 -15.39 -10.93
N ASP A 29 4.35 -14.57 -10.78
CA ASP A 29 4.05 -13.72 -9.65
C ASP A 29 3.96 -14.58 -8.38
N MET A 30 5.09 -14.79 -7.72
CA MET A 30 5.19 -15.54 -6.46
C MET A 30 5.46 -14.59 -5.30
N VAL A 31 4.47 -13.76 -4.94
CA VAL A 31 4.26 -13.42 -3.53
C VAL A 31 3.51 -14.59 -2.87
N SER A 32 4.06 -15.80 -3.00
CA SER A 32 3.49 -17.06 -2.47
C SER A 32 4.15 -17.48 -1.16
N SER A 33 5.26 -16.84 -0.79
CA SER A 33 6.03 -17.10 0.43
C SER A 33 6.58 -15.80 0.99
N GLY A 34 6.79 -15.73 2.30
CA GLY A 34 7.28 -14.55 3.00
C GLY A 34 8.69 -14.15 2.55
N GLN A 35 8.79 -13.34 1.50
CA GLN A 35 10.04 -12.81 0.99
C GLN A 35 10.39 -11.48 1.66
N ILE A 36 11.63 -11.35 2.13
CA ILE A 36 12.15 -10.09 2.69
C ILE A 36 12.88 -9.33 1.58
N LEU A 37 12.33 -8.19 1.20
CA LEU A 37 12.95 -7.28 0.24
C LEU A 37 13.75 -6.22 0.99
N ASN A 38 15.07 -6.29 0.92
CA ASN A 38 16.00 -5.40 1.64
C ASN A 38 16.76 -4.42 0.73
N THR A 39 16.61 -4.53 -0.58
CA THR A 39 17.36 -3.74 -1.57
C THR A 39 16.46 -2.68 -2.20
N ALA A 40 16.96 -1.45 -2.33
CA ALA A 40 16.21 -0.31 -2.86
C ALA A 40 15.62 -0.56 -4.27
N VAL A 41 16.34 -1.30 -5.13
CA VAL A 41 15.89 -1.64 -6.49
C VAL A 41 14.58 -2.42 -6.47
N LYS A 42 14.51 -3.50 -5.66
CA LYS A 42 13.29 -4.31 -5.54
C LYS A 42 12.15 -3.54 -4.90
N ILE A 43 12.42 -2.71 -3.89
CA ILE A 43 11.39 -1.87 -3.26
C ILE A 43 10.84 -0.85 -4.26
N LYS A 44 11.69 -0.31 -5.15
CA LYS A 44 11.26 0.63 -6.19
C LYS A 44 10.23 0.01 -7.15
N GLU A 45 10.36 -1.26 -7.49
CA GLU A 45 9.38 -1.96 -8.35
C GLU A 45 7.97 -1.93 -7.74
N TYR A 46 7.84 -2.18 -6.44
CA TYR A 46 6.56 -2.08 -5.74
C TYR A 46 6.06 -0.64 -5.57
N PHE A 47 6.96 0.34 -5.57
CA PHE A 47 6.61 1.75 -5.40
C PHE A 47 6.36 2.48 -6.73
N SER A 48 6.66 1.85 -7.86
CA SER A 48 6.36 2.37 -9.20
C SER A 48 4.88 2.74 -9.42
N VAL A 49 3.99 2.15 -8.63
CA VAL A 49 2.55 2.46 -8.64
C VAL A 49 2.28 3.91 -8.23
N PHE A 50 3.14 4.50 -7.39
CA PHE A 50 3.04 5.90 -6.97
C PHE A 50 3.58 6.89 -8.00
N GLU A 51 4.46 6.46 -8.91
CA GLU A 51 4.96 7.33 -10.00
C GLU A 51 3.88 7.55 -11.07
N ASN A 52 3.01 6.56 -11.28
CA ASN A 52 2.08 6.52 -12.40
C ASN A 52 0.60 6.70 -12.03
N GLY A 53 0.27 6.87 -10.74
CA GLY A 53 -1.12 6.98 -10.30
C GLY A 53 -1.30 7.54 -8.89
N GLU A 54 -2.51 8.00 -8.62
CA GLU A 54 -2.92 8.44 -7.28
C GLU A 54 -3.31 7.22 -6.44
N VAL A 55 -2.51 6.88 -5.43
CA VAL A 55 -2.81 5.75 -4.55
C VAL A 55 -3.49 6.23 -3.28
N ALA A 56 -4.77 5.89 -3.12
CA ALA A 56 -5.50 6.13 -1.90
C ALA A 56 -4.91 5.33 -0.73
N CYS A 57 -4.69 6.00 0.38
CA CYS A 57 -4.12 5.43 1.59
C CYS A 57 -4.91 5.86 2.83
N GLU A 58 -4.81 5.03 3.86
CA GLU A 58 -5.31 5.31 5.20
C GLU A 58 -4.13 5.51 6.13
N LEU A 59 -4.18 6.58 6.91
CA LEU A 59 -3.19 6.90 7.93
C LEU A 59 -3.83 6.68 9.29
N LEU A 60 -3.09 6.02 10.17
CA LEU A 60 -3.44 5.78 11.55
C LEU A 60 -2.29 6.23 12.45
N ARG A 61 -2.59 7.05 13.45
CA ARG A 61 -1.69 7.37 14.55
C ARG A 61 -1.88 6.33 15.67
N PRO A 62 -0.92 5.41 15.93
CA PRO A 62 -1.15 4.26 16.81
C PRO A 62 -1.23 4.58 18.31
N ARG A 63 -0.70 5.72 18.76
CA ARG A 63 -0.61 6.07 20.19
C ARG A 63 -1.45 7.28 20.51
N LEU A 64 -2.68 7.06 20.94
CA LEU A 64 -3.62 8.14 21.15
C LEU A 64 -4.61 7.76 22.27
N GLN A 65 -4.67 8.58 23.32
CA GLN A 65 -5.69 8.50 24.38
C GLN A 65 -7.09 8.69 23.77
N THR A 66 -8.15 8.39 24.54
CA THR A 66 -9.55 8.16 24.13
C THR A 66 -10.12 9.08 23.05
N GLU A 67 -9.85 10.39 23.07
CA GLU A 67 -10.36 11.37 22.09
C GLU A 67 -9.71 11.30 20.71
N SER A 68 -8.58 10.63 20.64
CA SER A 68 -7.76 10.55 19.45
C SER A 68 -7.94 9.19 18.73
N VAL A 69 -8.77 8.30 19.28
CA VAL A 69 -9.32 7.13 18.59
C VAL A 69 -10.29 7.55 17.48
N SER A 70 -11.01 8.65 17.66
CA SER A 70 -11.92 9.22 16.64
C SER A 70 -11.14 9.99 15.56
N ASN A 71 -10.17 10.81 15.94
CA ASN A 71 -9.50 11.76 15.01
C ASN A 71 -8.15 11.26 14.45
N GLY A 72 -7.55 10.23 15.03
CA GLY A 72 -6.24 9.70 14.62
C GLY A 72 -6.25 8.79 13.41
N ARG A 73 -7.38 8.71 12.70
CA ARG A 73 -7.56 7.95 11.45
C ARG A 73 -7.97 8.89 10.35
N GLY A 74 -7.26 8.84 9.22
CA GLY A 74 -7.56 9.70 8.09
C GLY A 74 -7.33 9.00 6.76
N ARG A 75 -8.02 9.51 5.74
CA ARG A 75 -7.81 9.13 4.34
C ARG A 75 -6.97 10.18 3.65
N SER A 76 -6.08 9.71 2.77
CA SER A 76 -5.22 10.57 1.99
C SER A 76 -4.78 9.90 0.68
N LEU A 77 -3.98 10.60 -0.11
CA LEU A 77 -3.37 10.13 -1.34
C LEU A 77 -1.86 10.13 -1.19
N VAL A 78 -1.20 9.04 -1.61
CA VAL A 78 0.25 9.04 -1.81
C VAL A 78 0.53 9.74 -3.14
N ARG A 79 1.24 10.86 -3.08
CA ARG A 79 1.57 11.70 -4.24
C ARG A 79 2.87 11.31 -4.91
N ASN A 80 3.87 10.95 -4.12
CA ASN A 80 5.20 10.59 -4.63
C ASN A 80 6.01 9.83 -3.57
N PHE A 81 7.21 9.36 -3.93
CA PHE A 81 8.19 8.82 -2.99
C PHE A 81 9.63 9.20 -3.37
N THR A 82 10.53 9.10 -2.40
CA THR A 82 11.97 9.18 -2.65
C THR A 82 12.72 8.31 -1.66
N PHE A 83 13.94 7.90 -1.98
CA PHE A 83 14.83 7.21 -1.04
C PHE A 83 15.79 8.22 -0.43
N ARG A 84 15.81 8.32 0.91
CA ARG A 84 16.79 9.13 1.64
C ARG A 84 17.64 8.23 2.53
N LYS A 85 18.90 8.61 2.75
CA LYS A 85 19.81 7.89 3.65
C LYS A 85 19.45 8.21 5.11
N PHE A 86 19.10 7.20 5.89
CA PHE A 86 18.91 7.33 7.33
C PHE A 86 19.87 6.37 8.04
N GLY A 87 20.92 6.92 8.65
CA GLY A 87 22.03 6.13 9.17
C GLY A 87 22.71 5.33 8.04
N GLU A 88 22.82 4.02 8.22
CA GLU A 88 23.50 3.13 7.27
C GLU A 88 22.65 2.68 6.08
N ARG A 89 21.31 2.74 6.18
CA ARG A 89 20.40 2.19 5.17
C ARG A 89 19.54 3.27 4.52
N PRO A 90 19.35 3.24 3.18
CA PRO A 90 18.34 4.07 2.55
C PRO A 90 16.94 3.62 3.01
N ARG A 91 16.09 4.57 3.36
CA ARG A 91 14.67 4.35 3.66
C ARG A 91 13.83 5.14 2.68
N ALA A 92 12.67 4.59 2.35
CA ALA A 92 11.73 5.30 1.52
C ALA A 92 11.02 6.37 2.35
N VAL A 93 10.83 7.53 1.73
CA VAL A 93 10.02 8.63 2.23
C VAL A 93 8.88 8.79 1.27
N LEU A 94 7.66 8.60 1.77
CA LEU A 94 6.43 8.83 1.03
C LEU A 94 5.98 10.28 1.25
N PHE A 95 5.53 10.91 0.18
CA PHE A 95 4.90 12.22 0.20
C PHE A 95 3.40 11.99 0.10
N VAL A 96 2.69 12.26 1.18
CA VAL A 96 1.27 11.93 1.32
C VAL A 96 0.50 13.22 1.51
N SER A 97 -0.60 13.43 0.79
CA SER A 97 -1.46 14.59 0.99
C SER A 97 -1.85 14.75 2.45
N TRP A 98 -2.14 15.98 2.88
CA TRP A 98 -2.57 16.17 4.26
C TRP A 98 -3.86 15.37 4.53
N PRO A 99 -3.87 14.43 5.49
CA PRO A 99 -4.98 13.50 5.66
C PRO A 99 -6.25 14.19 6.18
N THR A 100 -7.39 13.76 5.66
CA THR A 100 -8.71 14.16 6.18
C THR A 100 -9.17 13.14 7.21
N ALA A 101 -9.56 13.57 8.41
CA ALA A 101 -10.01 12.65 9.45
C ALA A 101 -11.32 11.93 9.06
N LEU A 102 -11.41 10.64 9.39
CA LEU A 102 -12.61 9.83 9.12
C LEU A 102 -13.83 10.26 9.95
N SER A 103 -13.61 10.80 11.14
CA SER A 103 -14.65 11.26 12.07
C SER A 103 -15.34 12.55 11.65
N GLY A 104 -14.88 13.23 10.61
CA GLY A 104 -15.30 14.60 10.30
C GLY A 104 -14.62 15.58 11.25
N GLY A 105 -13.44 16.06 10.87
CA GLY A 105 -12.61 16.93 11.69
C GLY A 105 -11.17 16.99 11.19
N SER A 106 -10.27 17.57 11.98
CA SER A 106 -8.84 17.56 11.67
C SER A 106 -8.20 16.24 12.10
N PHE A 107 -7.40 15.63 11.23
CA PHE A 107 -6.56 14.48 11.58
C PHE A 107 -5.54 14.81 12.67
N GLU A 108 -5.18 16.10 12.73
CA GLU A 108 -4.30 16.68 13.73
C GLU A 108 -5.11 17.74 14.50
N PRO A 109 -5.68 17.39 15.66
CA PRO A 109 -6.42 18.36 16.45
C PRO A 109 -5.45 19.42 16.99
N THR A 110 -5.94 20.65 17.19
CA THR A 110 -5.12 21.85 17.45
C THR A 110 -4.29 21.77 18.73
N ASP A 111 -4.71 20.95 19.68
CA ASP A 111 -4.06 20.66 20.95
C ASP A 111 -3.01 19.54 20.84
N ARG A 112 -3.04 18.74 19.76
CA ARG A 112 -2.18 17.56 19.61
C ARG A 112 -1.57 17.44 18.22
N LEU A 113 -0.67 18.38 17.96
CA LEU A 113 0.10 18.44 16.73
C LEU A 113 1.01 17.22 16.53
N LEU A 114 1.27 16.87 15.26
CA LEU A 114 2.16 15.78 14.88
C LEU A 114 3.61 16.20 15.11
N SER A 115 4.33 15.41 15.91
CA SER A 115 5.75 15.67 16.18
C SER A 115 6.65 14.84 15.27
N SER A 116 7.79 15.40 14.87
CA SER A 116 8.79 14.66 14.11
C SER A 116 9.22 13.39 14.87
N GLY A 117 9.29 12.26 14.19
CA GLY A 117 9.56 10.95 14.78
C GLY A 117 8.34 10.28 15.42
N GLU A 118 7.14 10.87 15.34
CA GLU A 118 5.93 10.21 15.83
C GLU A 118 5.58 9.00 14.93
N PRO A 119 5.25 7.82 15.52
CA PRO A 119 4.88 6.65 14.74
C PRO A 119 3.55 6.89 14.00
N ILE A 120 3.54 6.56 12.71
CA ILE A 120 2.35 6.53 11.86
C ILE A 120 2.28 5.15 11.21
N GLN A 121 1.08 4.59 11.15
CA GLN A 121 0.77 3.43 10.35
C GLN A 121 0.11 3.91 9.06
N LEU A 122 0.64 3.47 7.93
CA LEU A 122 0.10 3.78 6.61
C LEU A 122 -0.32 2.49 5.93
N SER A 123 -1.54 2.45 5.41
CA SER A 123 -2.02 1.31 4.64
C SER A 123 -2.65 1.74 3.33
N TYR A 124 -2.45 0.95 2.29
CA TYR A 124 -2.99 1.21 0.96
C TYR A 124 -3.13 -0.08 0.17
N PHE A 125 -3.92 -0.02 -0.88
CA PHE A 125 -3.97 -1.06 -1.89
C PHE A 125 -3.25 -0.58 -3.14
N ALA A 126 -2.43 -1.43 -3.72
CA ALA A 126 -1.77 -1.16 -4.98
C ALA A 126 -1.73 -2.43 -5.84
N GLN A 127 -1.70 -2.26 -7.15
CA GLN A 127 -1.58 -3.39 -8.06
C GLN A 127 -0.18 -4.00 -7.89
N GLY A 128 -0.10 -5.35 -7.89
CA GLY A 128 1.19 -6.03 -7.86
C GLY A 128 2.08 -5.67 -9.07
N PRO A 129 3.41 -5.82 -8.96
CA PRO A 129 4.32 -5.66 -10.09
C PRO A 129 3.83 -6.48 -11.30
N GLY A 130 3.91 -5.93 -12.51
CA GLY A 130 3.46 -6.63 -13.73
C GLY A 130 1.95 -6.64 -13.97
N GLY A 131 1.17 -5.85 -13.21
CA GLY A 131 -0.28 -5.77 -13.40
C GLY A 131 -1.06 -6.93 -12.75
N GLY A 132 -0.44 -7.60 -11.78
CA GLY A 132 -1.02 -8.70 -11.03
C GLY A 132 -2.22 -8.29 -10.16
N ARG A 133 -2.58 -9.17 -9.21
CA ARG A 133 -3.69 -8.93 -8.28
C ARG A 133 -3.43 -7.70 -7.40
N GLN A 134 -4.50 -7.10 -6.88
CA GLN A 134 -4.37 -6.01 -5.92
C GLN A 134 -3.79 -6.54 -4.61
N ILE A 135 -2.71 -5.93 -4.13
CA ILE A 135 -2.01 -6.29 -2.90
C ILE A 135 -2.28 -5.20 -1.87
N TYR A 136 -2.52 -5.63 -0.63
CA TYR A 136 -2.61 -4.73 0.51
C TYR A 136 -1.25 -4.52 1.12
N PHE A 137 -0.91 -3.26 1.37
CA PHE A 137 0.33 -2.86 1.98
C PHE A 137 0.07 -2.23 3.33
N LEU A 138 0.88 -2.61 4.31
CA LEU A 138 0.88 -2.09 5.65
C LEU A 138 2.29 -1.63 6.02
N ALA A 139 2.46 -0.33 6.17
CA ALA A 139 3.72 0.31 6.51
C ALA A 139 3.75 0.73 7.98
N LYS A 140 4.81 0.30 8.69
CA LYS A 140 5.24 0.94 9.93
C LYS A 140 6.14 2.12 9.54
N ALA A 141 5.67 3.32 9.85
CA ALA A 141 6.29 4.54 9.40
C ALA A 141 6.42 5.58 10.52
N TYR A 142 7.13 6.66 10.22
CA TYR A 142 7.38 7.76 11.14
C TYR A 142 7.16 9.08 10.42
N PHE A 143 6.43 9.98 11.07
CA PHE A 143 6.28 11.35 10.58
C PHE A 143 7.63 12.06 10.62
N LEU A 144 8.01 12.73 9.53
CA LEU A 144 9.21 13.56 9.51
C LEU A 144 8.86 15.03 9.71
N ARG A 145 8.05 15.57 8.81
CA ARG A 145 7.67 16.99 8.77
C ARG A 145 6.51 17.21 7.79
N ARG A 146 5.92 18.41 7.87
CA ARG A 146 5.07 18.94 6.80
C ARG A 146 5.93 19.48 5.67
N SER A 147 5.46 19.32 4.45
CA SER A 147 6.08 19.88 3.24
C SER A 147 5.01 20.36 2.28
N PHE A 148 5.40 21.06 1.21
CA PHE A 148 4.47 21.62 0.26
C PHE A 148 4.63 20.94 -1.11
N TYR A 149 3.55 20.35 -1.62
CA TYR A 149 3.55 19.64 -2.90
C TYR A 149 3.00 20.50 -4.03
N ILE A 150 3.61 20.39 -5.20
CA ILE A 150 3.23 21.12 -6.41
C ILE A 150 3.38 20.15 -7.57
N GLN A 151 2.25 19.84 -8.22
CA GLN A 151 2.19 18.84 -9.28
C GLN A 151 3.11 19.16 -10.47
N GLN A 152 3.27 20.44 -10.79
CA GLN A 152 4.15 20.92 -11.86
C GLN A 152 5.11 21.97 -11.30
N ASN A 153 6.17 21.51 -10.63
CA ASN A 153 7.23 22.41 -10.18
C ASN A 153 8.03 22.89 -11.41
N PRO A 154 8.02 24.19 -11.75
CA PRO A 154 8.73 24.69 -12.92
C PRO A 154 10.24 24.72 -12.74
N SER A 155 10.73 24.74 -11.49
CA SER A 155 12.16 24.78 -11.18
C SER A 155 12.80 23.38 -11.24
N ASP A 156 12.06 22.34 -10.87
CA ASP A 156 12.53 20.96 -10.90
C ASP A 156 11.36 19.97 -11.07
N PRO A 157 11.13 19.47 -12.30
CA PRO A 157 10.09 18.47 -12.57
C PRO A 157 10.31 17.14 -11.84
N THR A 158 11.54 16.82 -11.45
CA THR A 158 11.85 15.56 -10.75
C THR A 158 11.54 15.64 -9.26
N LYS A 159 11.31 16.86 -8.74
CA LYS A 159 11.04 17.13 -7.35
C LYS A 159 9.77 17.98 -7.20
N PRO A 160 8.58 17.37 -7.29
CA PRO A 160 7.30 18.06 -7.15
C PRO A 160 6.96 18.48 -5.70
N TRP A 161 7.96 18.66 -4.84
CA TRP A 161 7.77 19.14 -3.47
C TRP A 161 8.84 20.15 -3.07
N VAL A 162 8.41 21.15 -2.30
CA VAL A 162 9.24 22.16 -1.65
C VAL A 162 9.19 21.88 -0.14
N GLY A 163 10.11 22.47 0.63
CA GLY A 163 10.19 22.26 2.07
C GLY A 163 8.98 22.82 2.80
N SER A 164 9.17 23.71 3.77
CA SER A 164 8.02 24.22 4.52
C SER A 164 7.08 25.07 3.65
N ARG A 165 5.87 25.30 4.13
CA ARG A 165 4.92 26.18 3.45
C ARG A 165 5.44 27.62 3.35
N GLU A 166 6.17 28.09 4.35
CA GLU A 166 6.80 29.41 4.33
C GLU A 166 7.92 29.49 3.29
N GLU A 167 8.70 28.41 3.13
CA GLU A 167 9.72 28.31 2.08
C GLU A 167 9.10 28.31 0.69
N ALA A 168 8.00 27.57 0.50
CA ALA A 168 7.24 27.56 -0.75
C ALA A 168 6.73 28.97 -1.11
N LYS A 169 6.14 29.69 -0.15
CA LYS A 169 5.64 31.05 -0.36
C LYS A 169 6.73 32.05 -0.77
N LYS A 170 7.98 31.84 -0.33
CA LYS A 170 9.12 32.70 -0.67
C LYS A 170 9.77 32.35 -2.02
N SER A 171 9.78 31.06 -2.36
CA SER A 171 10.51 30.55 -3.53
C SER A 171 9.69 30.52 -4.81
N LEU A 172 8.35 30.50 -4.71
CA LEU A 172 7.45 30.30 -5.83
C LEU A 172 6.63 31.55 -6.12
N SER A 173 6.17 31.68 -7.37
CA SER A 173 5.18 32.69 -7.71
C SER A 173 3.81 32.34 -7.10
N ASN A 174 2.99 33.37 -6.88
CA ASN A 174 1.67 33.21 -6.26
C ASN A 174 0.77 32.23 -7.04
N ASP A 175 0.82 32.26 -8.38
CA ASP A 175 -0.02 31.40 -9.23
C ASP A 175 0.27 29.91 -9.03
N ILE A 176 1.54 29.56 -8.86
CA ILE A 176 1.98 28.19 -8.62
C ILE A 176 1.72 27.80 -7.16
N TYR A 177 1.96 28.71 -6.23
CA TYR A 177 1.73 28.48 -4.80
C TYR A 177 0.26 28.14 -4.50
N VAL A 178 -0.70 28.78 -5.16
CA VAL A 178 -2.13 28.51 -4.97
C VAL A 178 -2.54 27.11 -5.45
N GLN A 179 -1.81 26.54 -6.41
CA GLN A 179 -2.08 25.19 -6.93
C GLN A 179 -1.49 24.07 -6.06
N GLY A 180 -0.63 24.42 -5.10
CA GLY A 180 0.01 23.44 -4.24
C GLY A 180 -0.83 23.06 -3.01
N GLU A 181 -0.45 21.97 -2.38
CA GLU A 181 -1.10 21.43 -1.18
C GLU A 181 -0.08 21.11 -0.09
N ASP A 182 -0.52 21.13 1.17
CA ASP A 182 0.29 20.63 2.27
C ASP A 182 0.33 19.09 2.21
N ILE A 183 1.52 18.54 2.41
CA ILE A 183 1.80 17.11 2.43
C ILE A 183 2.57 16.72 3.68
N ALA A 184 2.41 15.47 4.11
CA ALA A 184 3.21 14.84 5.14
C ALA A 184 4.37 14.07 4.50
N GLU A 185 5.60 14.33 4.96
CA GLU A 185 6.74 13.46 4.69
C GLU A 185 6.75 12.31 5.70
N ILE A 186 6.60 11.08 5.20
CA ILE A 186 6.48 9.89 6.03
C ILE A 186 7.60 8.91 5.70
N ARG A 187 8.48 8.63 6.67
CA ARG A 187 9.56 7.63 6.52
C ARG A 187 9.01 6.23 6.76
N VAL A 188 9.12 5.36 5.76
CA VAL A 188 8.73 3.95 5.88
C VAL A 188 9.91 3.12 6.38
N ASP A 189 9.76 2.49 7.55
CA ASP A 189 10.79 1.65 8.15
C ASP A 189 10.56 0.16 7.85
N THR A 190 9.30 -0.26 7.80
CA THR A 190 8.92 -1.63 7.48
C THR A 190 7.67 -1.59 6.63
N LEU A 191 7.67 -2.36 5.53
CA LEU A 191 6.53 -2.53 4.65
C LEU A 191 6.18 -4.00 4.60
N THR A 192 4.96 -4.32 5.00
CA THR A 192 4.39 -5.67 4.92
C THR A 192 3.39 -5.69 3.78
N CYS A 193 3.51 -6.67 2.89
CA CYS A 193 2.53 -6.89 1.82
C CYS A 193 1.69 -8.14 2.13
N MET A 194 0.39 -8.06 1.84
CA MET A 194 -0.57 -9.14 2.04
C MET A 194 -1.42 -9.27 0.78
N PRO A 195 -1.49 -10.44 0.14
CA PRO A 195 -2.21 -10.61 -1.13
C PRO A 195 -3.73 -10.44 -0.99
N ASN A 196 -4.28 -10.65 0.21
CA ASN A 196 -5.73 -10.68 0.41
C ASN A 196 -6.27 -9.60 1.37
N GLY A 197 -5.47 -8.59 1.75
CA GLY A 197 -5.92 -7.57 2.70
C GLY A 197 -5.75 -7.93 4.17
N PRO A 198 -6.07 -6.99 5.08
CA PRO A 198 -6.04 -7.24 6.51
C PRO A 198 -7.13 -8.25 6.90
N ALA A 199 -6.76 -9.25 7.72
CA ALA A 199 -7.66 -10.25 8.28
C ALA A 199 -8.39 -11.18 7.27
N PHE A 200 -7.90 -11.32 6.03
CA PHE A 200 -8.44 -12.35 5.14
C PHE A 200 -7.92 -13.74 5.55
N ILE A 201 -8.73 -14.40 6.37
CA ILE A 201 -8.60 -15.82 6.67
C ILE A 201 -9.71 -16.50 5.88
N THR A 202 -9.36 -17.42 4.99
CA THR A 202 -10.37 -18.19 4.26
C THR A 202 -11.17 -19.03 5.24
N ASN A 203 -12.46 -19.27 4.93
CA ASN A 203 -13.29 -20.17 5.73
C ASN A 203 -12.63 -21.55 5.92
N ASP A 204 -11.86 -22.03 4.94
CA ASP A 204 -11.12 -23.29 5.05
C ASP A 204 -10.05 -23.28 6.15
N ILE A 205 -9.42 -22.14 6.43
CA ILE A 205 -8.45 -21.97 7.51
C ILE A 205 -9.20 -21.78 8.83
N ILE A 206 -10.26 -20.98 8.85
CA ILE A 206 -11.11 -20.79 10.04
C ILE A 206 -11.66 -22.15 10.50
N ASN A 207 -12.22 -22.96 9.61
CA ASN A 207 -12.79 -24.27 9.92
C ASN A 207 -11.76 -25.30 10.45
N LYS A 208 -10.46 -25.07 10.20
CA LYS A 208 -9.38 -25.92 10.74
C LYS A 208 -8.99 -25.57 12.17
N TYR A 209 -9.20 -24.32 12.60
CA TYR A 209 -8.71 -23.82 13.89
C TYR A 209 -9.82 -23.35 14.83
N CYS A 210 -10.98 -22.97 14.31
CA CYS A 210 -12.18 -22.62 15.06
C CYS A 210 -13.17 -23.78 14.95
N TRP A 211 -13.31 -24.57 16.01
CA TRP A 211 -14.43 -25.50 16.15
C TRP A 211 -15.73 -24.70 16.14
N ASP A 212 -16.63 -24.99 15.18
CA ASP A 212 -17.99 -24.43 15.03
C ASP A 212 -18.19 -23.05 15.66
N SER A 213 -17.69 -22.00 14.99
CA SER A 213 -17.85 -20.63 15.48
C SER A 213 -19.33 -20.26 15.55
N LYS A 214 -19.91 -20.29 16.75
CA LYS A 214 -21.27 -19.82 17.02
C LYS A 214 -21.22 -18.31 17.31
N LEU A 215 -21.70 -17.49 16.38
CA LEU A 215 -21.92 -16.07 16.61
C LEU A 215 -23.17 -15.89 17.47
N PHE A 216 -22.99 -15.51 18.74
CA PHE A 216 -24.10 -15.14 19.61
C PHE A 216 -24.30 -13.63 19.55
N CYS A 217 -25.27 -13.19 18.75
CA CYS A 217 -25.75 -11.80 18.78
C CYS A 217 -26.74 -11.66 19.95
N ILE A 218 -26.33 -11.00 21.03
CA ILE A 218 -27.21 -10.70 22.18
C ILE A 218 -27.87 -9.33 21.92
N PRO A 219 -29.19 -9.26 21.65
CA PRO A 219 -29.87 -7.99 21.50
C PRO A 219 -30.19 -7.40 22.87
N GLY A 220 -29.71 -6.18 23.15
CA GLY A 220 -30.06 -5.40 24.35
C GLY A 220 -28.96 -5.34 25.40
N GLY A 221 -28.14 -4.28 25.36
CA GLY A 221 -27.03 -4.03 26.29
C GLY A 221 -27.42 -3.71 27.75
N GLY A 222 -28.66 -3.97 28.17
CA GLY A 222 -29.14 -3.67 29.52
C GLY A 222 -29.09 -4.85 30.50
N GLY A 223 -29.09 -6.09 30.01
CA GLY A 223 -29.18 -7.29 30.87
C GLY A 223 -27.88 -7.68 31.57
N TRP A 224 -26.72 -7.18 31.12
CA TRP A 224 -25.41 -7.58 31.64
C TRP A 224 -25.07 -6.94 32.99
N SER A 225 -25.76 -5.86 33.38
CA SER A 225 -25.50 -5.15 34.64
C SER A 225 -26.31 -5.66 35.83
N GLN A 226 -27.25 -6.59 35.62
CA GLN A 226 -27.95 -7.23 36.73
C GLN A 226 -27.20 -8.52 37.09
N ARG A 227 -26.56 -8.51 38.27
CA ARG A 227 -25.99 -9.72 38.89
C ARG A 227 -27.09 -10.80 38.91
N SER A 228 -26.99 -11.76 38.01
CA SER A 228 -28.00 -12.79 37.80
C SER A 228 -27.93 -13.82 38.95
N ASN A 229 -28.91 -13.78 39.84
CA ASN A 229 -29.31 -14.94 40.66
C ASN A 229 -30.14 -15.96 39.85
N GLN A 230 -30.10 -15.89 38.51
CA GLN A 230 -30.85 -16.79 37.63
C GLN A 230 -29.91 -17.43 36.62
N GLY A 231 -29.33 -18.56 37.02
CA GLY A 231 -28.89 -19.67 36.16
C GLY A 231 -27.80 -19.41 35.11
N ASP A 232 -27.07 -20.48 34.77
CA ASP A 232 -26.14 -20.45 33.64
C ASP A 232 -26.91 -20.24 32.33
N TYR A 233 -26.71 -19.09 31.69
CA TYR A 233 -27.31 -18.74 30.40
C TYR A 233 -26.81 -19.62 29.25
N PHE A 234 -25.72 -20.36 29.47
CA PHE A 234 -25.14 -21.27 28.49
C PHE A 234 -25.00 -22.64 29.12
N LYS A 235 -25.91 -23.56 28.78
CA LYS A 235 -25.72 -24.99 29.08
C LYS A 235 -24.71 -25.58 28.10
N SER A 236 -23.72 -26.28 28.63
CA SER A 236 -22.71 -27.07 27.90
C SER A 236 -23.33 -28.20 27.09
#